data_AF-J3DR28-F1
#
_entry.id   AF-J3DR28-F1
#
_cell.length_a   1.000
_cell.length_b   1.000
_cell.length_c   1.000
_cell.angle_alpha   90.00
_cell.angle_beta   90.00
_cell.angle_gamma   90.00
#
_symmetry.space_group_name_H-M   'P 1'
#
loop_
_entity.id
_entity.type
_entity.pdbx_description
1 polymer ?
#
loop_
_entity_poly.entity_id
_entity_poly.type
_entity_poly.pdbx_seq_one_letter_code
_entity_poly.pdbx_strand_id
1 'polypeptide(L)'
;MGDVRVRFTANANGSVSKISILESKHPDFSEAATDALQQWRFRPWTVEASQPAELEVTLPMVFRLDLDSPIHANQWLRKVRCIDLHQYAIRGPASSWVDLPVFHYTRAYLSSVVYTAQLSDERRLSLIAKLNERVPDIINRCGHSPNSRYMSLLPEEIRQLL
;
A
#
# COMPACT_ATOMS: atom_id res chain seq x y z
N MET A 1 -5.55 -0.14 7.72
CA MET A 1 -5.65 0.96 6.74
C MET A 1 -4.47 1.88 7.00
N GLY A 2 -3.74 2.26 5.95
CA GLY A 2 -2.57 3.13 6.06
C GLY A 2 -2.90 4.60 5.86
N ASP A 3 -4.08 5.06 6.28
CA ASP A 3 -4.43 6.47 6.24
C ASP A 3 -4.23 7.08 7.62
N VAL A 4 -3.62 8.27 7.65
CA VAL A 4 -3.39 9.03 8.87
C VAL A 4 -3.81 10.46 8.60
N ARG A 5 -4.76 10.98 9.38
CA ARG A 5 -5.14 12.38 9.30
C ARG A 5 -4.31 13.17 10.31
N VAL A 6 -3.50 14.09 9.82
CA VAL A 6 -2.59 14.89 10.64
C VAL A 6 -3.02 16.34 10.65
N ARG A 7 -2.76 17.01 11.77
CA ARG A 7 -2.81 18.47 11.90
C ARG A 7 -1.48 18.96 12.42
N PHE A 8 -0.97 20.05 11.84
CA PHE A 8 0.23 20.73 12.31
C PHE A 8 0.15 22.22 11.99
N THR A 9 1.08 22.99 12.54
CA THR A 9 1.25 24.42 12.23
C THR A 9 2.49 24.62 11.37
N ALA A 10 2.31 25.20 10.19
CA ALA A 10 3.41 25.74 9.40
C ALA A 10 3.70 27.18 9.87
N ASN A 11 4.95 27.46 10.19
CA ASN A 11 5.39 28.75 10.70
C ASN A 11 6.07 29.56 9.59
N ALA A 12 6.00 30.89 9.64
CA ALA A 12 6.52 31.78 8.59
C ALA A 12 8.03 31.63 8.32
N ASN A 13 8.79 31.14 9.29
CA ASN A 13 10.21 30.79 9.12
C ASN A 13 10.44 29.46 8.37
N GLY A 14 9.37 28.79 7.91
CA GLY A 14 9.41 27.51 7.22
C GLY A 14 9.39 26.27 8.12
N SER A 15 9.41 26.41 9.45
CA SER A 15 9.38 25.26 10.37
C SER A 15 7.97 24.70 10.57
N VAL A 16 7.89 23.45 11.01
CA VAL A 16 6.64 22.78 11.41
C VAL A 16 6.60 22.64 12.94
N SER A 17 5.44 22.92 13.55
CA SER A 17 5.20 22.80 14.98
C SER A 17 3.79 22.26 15.27
N LYS A 18 3.46 22.02 16.55
CA LYS A 18 2.11 21.62 17.00
C LYS A 18 1.53 20.41 16.25
N ILE A 19 2.37 19.41 15.95
CA ILE A 19 1.98 18.19 15.26
C ILE A 19 1.00 17.39 16.13
N SER A 20 -0.10 16.94 15.54
CA SER A 20 -1.13 16.13 16.17
C SER A 20 -1.72 15.13 15.18
N ILE A 21 -1.95 13.90 15.66
CA ILE A 21 -2.64 12.86 14.89
C ILE A 21 -4.13 12.96 15.22
N LEU A 22 -4.95 13.32 14.23
CA LEU A 22 -6.40 13.41 14.38
C LEU A 22 -7.09 12.06 14.21
N GLU A 23 -6.56 11.21 13.33
CA GLU A 23 -7.10 9.87 13.07
C GLU A 23 -6.00 8.94 12.55
N SER A 24 -5.97 7.71 13.06
CA SER A 24 -5.15 6.61 12.54
C SER A 24 -5.73 5.28 12.99
N LYS A 25 -5.54 4.23 12.18
CA LYS A 25 -5.90 2.85 12.53
C LYS A 25 -4.73 2.03 13.07
N HIS A 26 -3.50 2.55 13.03
CA HIS A 26 -2.31 1.83 13.49
C HIS A 26 -1.26 2.79 14.09
N PRO A 27 -0.72 2.49 15.30
CA PRO A 27 0.25 3.36 15.97
C PRO A 27 1.54 3.59 15.16
N ASP A 28 2.08 2.56 14.52
CA ASP A 28 3.32 2.70 13.73
C ASP A 28 3.20 3.72 12.58
N PHE A 29 2.02 3.85 11.97
CA PHE A 29 1.79 4.88 10.96
C PHE A 29 1.67 6.28 11.56
N SER A 30 1.14 6.38 12.78
CA SER A 30 1.10 7.64 13.53
C SER A 30 2.51 8.12 13.89
N GLU A 31 3.37 7.21 14.32
CA GLU A 31 4.78 7.49 14.62
C GLU A 31 5.52 7.92 13.35
N ALA A 32 5.48 7.12 12.29
CA ALA A 32 6.14 7.44 11.03
C ALA A 32 5.65 8.77 10.41
N ALA A 33 4.36 9.07 10.50
CA ALA A 33 3.81 10.35 10.05
C ALA A 33 4.34 11.52 10.88
N THR A 34 4.43 11.35 12.21
CA THR A 34 4.98 12.36 13.12
C THR A 34 6.45 12.64 12.80
N ASP A 35 7.26 11.60 12.64
CA ASP A 35 8.69 11.70 12.33
C ASP A 35 8.93 12.40 10.98
N ALA A 36 8.12 12.07 9.98
CA ALA A 36 8.19 12.73 8.68
C ALA A 36 7.86 14.23 8.79
N LEU A 37 6.80 14.61 9.51
CA LEU A 37 6.38 16.00 9.68
C LEU A 37 7.43 16.84 10.43
N GLN A 38 8.15 16.26 11.40
CA GLN A 38 9.23 16.96 12.12
C GLN A 38 10.37 17.40 11.17
N GLN A 39 10.58 16.66 10.09
CA GLN A 39 11.62 16.92 9.09
C GLN A 39 11.16 17.90 8.00
N TRP A 40 9.86 18.17 7.89
CA TRP A 40 9.33 19.06 6.86
C TRP A 40 9.81 20.50 7.03
N ARG A 41 10.05 21.16 5.90
CA ARG A 41 10.37 22.58 5.82
C ARG A 41 9.57 23.21 4.68
N PHE A 42 8.80 24.23 5.02
CA PHE A 42 8.07 25.06 4.07
C PHE A 42 8.97 26.19 3.57
N ARG A 43 8.67 26.72 2.38
CA ARG A 43 9.29 27.95 1.90
C ARG A 43 8.93 29.08 2.87
N PRO A 44 9.90 29.78 3.50
CA PRO A 44 9.60 30.89 4.39
C PRO A 44 8.81 32.01 3.67
N TRP A 45 8.00 32.76 4.42
CA TRP A 45 7.20 33.87 3.91
C TRP A 45 7.23 35.09 4.84
N THR A 46 6.94 36.26 4.26
CA THR A 46 6.77 37.49 5.02
C THR A 46 5.37 37.51 5.61
N VAL A 47 5.26 37.89 6.89
CA VAL A 47 3.97 38.02 7.56
C VAL A 47 3.25 39.26 7.04
N GLU A 48 2.06 39.04 6.50
CA GLU A 48 1.21 40.09 5.95
C GLU A 48 -0.25 39.84 6.36
N ALA A 49 -1.14 40.81 6.17
CA ALA A 49 -2.54 40.70 6.58
C ALA A 49 -3.26 39.48 5.95
N SER A 50 -2.87 39.07 4.74
CA SER A 50 -3.39 37.91 4.03
C SER A 50 -2.64 36.60 4.32
N GLN A 51 -1.46 36.67 4.95
CA GLN A 51 -0.61 35.51 5.22
C GLN A 51 -0.03 35.57 6.64
N PRO A 52 -0.71 34.94 7.62
CA PRO A 52 -0.32 35.02 9.03
C PRO A 52 1.01 34.30 9.32
N ALA A 53 1.57 34.58 10.50
CA ALA A 53 2.81 33.96 10.98
C ALA A 53 2.70 32.45 11.21
N GLU A 54 1.49 31.98 11.54
CA GLU A 54 1.17 30.57 11.77
C GLU A 54 -0.02 30.18 10.89
N LEU A 55 0.13 29.06 10.17
CA LEU A 55 -0.93 28.46 9.37
C LEU A 55 -1.20 27.06 9.89
N GLU A 56 -2.42 26.80 10.37
CA GLU A 56 -2.85 25.44 10.69
C GLU A 56 -3.15 24.69 9.40
N VAL A 57 -2.55 23.51 9.25
CA VAL A 57 -2.71 22.64 8.11
C VAL A 57 -3.27 21.31 8.59
N THR A 58 -4.32 20.82 7.94
CA THR A 58 -4.83 19.46 8.11
C THR A 58 -4.76 18.74 6.77
N LEU A 59 -4.10 17.58 6.74
CA LEU A 59 -3.98 16.78 5.52
C LEU A 59 -4.02 15.27 5.81
N PRO A 60 -4.38 14.44 4.82
CA PRO A 60 -4.19 13.01 4.90
C PRO A 60 -2.75 12.62 4.49
N MET A 61 -2.12 11.77 5.29
CA MET A 61 -0.90 11.05 4.94
C MET A 61 -1.26 9.59 4.65
N VAL A 62 -0.77 9.08 3.52
CA VAL A 62 -1.23 7.81 2.97
C VAL A 62 -0.05 6.88 2.74
N PHE A 63 -0.07 5.74 3.41
CA PHE A 63 0.92 4.67 3.28
C PHE A 63 0.44 3.62 2.27
N ARG A 64 1.29 3.34 1.27
CA ARG A 64 1.04 2.40 0.18
C ARG A 64 2.27 1.50 0.01
N LEU A 65 2.08 0.32 -0.57
CA LEU A 65 3.19 -0.61 -0.83
C LEU A 65 4.08 -0.14 -1.99
N ASP A 66 3.45 0.47 -2.98
CA ASP A 66 4.06 1.21 -4.08
C ASP A 66 3.09 2.34 -4.52
N LEU A 67 3.52 3.21 -5.43
CA LEU A 67 2.74 4.37 -5.88
C LEU A 67 1.48 4.01 -6.68
N ASP A 68 1.49 2.87 -7.39
CA ASP A 68 0.45 2.41 -8.29
C ASP A 68 -0.58 1.48 -7.58
N SER A 69 -0.21 0.92 -6.43
CA SER A 69 -1.01 0.01 -5.61
C SER A 69 -2.06 0.76 -4.77
N PRO A 70 -3.33 0.35 -4.71
CA PRO A 70 -4.36 0.97 -3.88
C PRO A 70 -3.94 1.13 -2.42
N ILE A 71 -4.48 2.17 -1.78
CA ILE A 71 -4.16 2.58 -0.40
C ILE A 71 -4.39 1.45 0.64
N HIS A 72 -5.18 0.43 0.29
CA HIS A 72 -5.45 -0.75 1.12
C HIS A 72 -5.32 -2.06 0.33
N ALA A 73 -4.29 -2.17 -0.52
CA ALA A 73 -4.04 -3.34 -1.36
C ALA A 73 -4.20 -4.67 -0.60
N ASN A 74 -3.61 -4.83 0.59
CA ASN A 74 -3.74 -6.07 1.38
C ASN A 74 -5.17 -6.38 1.81
N GLN A 75 -5.92 -5.37 2.25
CA GLN A 75 -7.32 -5.56 2.65
C GLN A 75 -8.20 -5.89 1.43
N TRP A 76 -7.85 -5.34 0.27
CA TRP A 76 -8.50 -5.67 -0.99
C TRP A 76 -8.17 -7.11 -1.42
N LEU A 77 -6.90 -7.52 -1.40
CA LEU A 77 -6.45 -8.89 -1.72
C LEU A 77 -7.18 -9.95 -0.88
N ARG A 78 -7.34 -9.69 0.43
CA ARG A 78 -8.12 -10.54 1.36
C ARG A 78 -9.59 -10.70 0.97
N LYS A 79 -10.14 -9.76 0.20
CA LYS A 79 -11.54 -9.74 -0.19
C LYS A 79 -11.81 -10.30 -1.59
N VAL A 80 -10.81 -10.39 -2.47
CA VAL A 80 -10.97 -10.87 -3.85
C VAL A 80 -11.54 -12.29 -3.88
N ARG A 81 -12.73 -12.44 -4.48
CA ARG A 81 -13.37 -13.74 -4.69
C ARG A 81 -12.85 -14.36 -5.97
N CYS A 82 -12.75 -15.68 -5.98
CA CYS A 82 -12.29 -16.41 -7.15
C CYS A 82 -13.22 -16.24 -8.36
N ILE A 83 -14.53 -16.18 -8.15
CA ILE A 83 -15.50 -15.93 -9.22
C ILE A 83 -15.22 -14.62 -9.95
N ASP A 84 -14.98 -13.52 -9.22
CA ASP A 84 -14.73 -12.20 -9.82
C ASP A 84 -13.40 -12.18 -10.58
N LEU A 85 -12.36 -12.75 -9.98
CA LEU A 85 -11.04 -12.83 -10.60
C LEU A 85 -11.07 -13.65 -11.88
N HIS A 86 -11.66 -14.85 -11.85
CA HIS A 86 -11.75 -15.72 -13.01
C HIS A 86 -12.57 -15.07 -14.14
N GLN A 87 -13.76 -14.52 -13.82
CA GLN A 87 -14.61 -13.85 -14.81
C GLN A 87 -13.95 -12.63 -15.45
N TYR A 88 -13.10 -11.92 -14.72
CA TYR A 88 -12.33 -10.81 -15.26
C TYR A 88 -11.18 -11.32 -16.15
N ALA A 89 -10.42 -12.31 -15.68
CA ALA A 89 -9.25 -12.86 -16.37
C ALA A 89 -9.59 -13.45 -17.75
N ILE A 90 -10.69 -14.20 -17.87
CA ILE A 90 -11.09 -14.86 -19.13
C ILE A 90 -11.54 -13.89 -20.23
N ARG A 91 -11.66 -12.59 -19.95
CA ARG A 91 -11.94 -11.56 -20.96
C ARG A 91 -10.70 -11.21 -21.80
N GLY A 92 -9.51 -11.56 -21.31
CA GLY A 92 -8.25 -11.33 -21.98
C GLY A 92 -7.49 -12.63 -22.28
N PRO A 93 -6.41 -12.55 -23.05
CA PRO A 93 -5.57 -13.71 -23.34
C PRO A 93 -4.85 -14.18 -22.07
N ALA A 94 -4.57 -15.49 -21.97
CA ALA A 94 -3.87 -16.06 -20.82
C ALA A 94 -2.47 -15.45 -20.58
N SER A 95 -1.84 -14.93 -21.63
CA SER A 95 -0.55 -14.24 -21.54
C SER A 95 -0.59 -12.95 -20.70
N SER A 96 -1.74 -12.28 -20.57
CA SER A 96 -1.86 -11.05 -19.78
C SER A 96 -2.26 -11.30 -18.32
N TRP A 97 -2.54 -12.55 -17.94
CA TRP A 97 -3.03 -12.85 -16.59
C TRP A 97 -2.02 -12.46 -15.50
N VAL A 98 -0.72 -12.53 -15.79
CA VAL A 98 0.33 -12.16 -14.84
C VAL A 98 0.30 -10.67 -14.48
N ASP A 99 -0.27 -9.84 -15.34
CA ASP A 99 -0.36 -8.38 -15.17
C ASP A 99 -1.67 -7.94 -14.51
N LEU A 100 -2.55 -8.88 -14.17
CA LEU A 100 -3.80 -8.55 -13.48
C LEU A 100 -3.51 -7.87 -12.13
N PRO A 101 -4.36 -6.92 -11.70
CA PRO A 101 -4.15 -6.16 -10.46
C PRO A 101 -3.87 -7.03 -9.23
N VAL A 102 -4.50 -8.20 -9.13
CA VAL A 102 -4.32 -9.12 -8.01
C VAL A 102 -2.88 -9.64 -7.87
N PHE A 103 -2.22 -9.93 -9.00
CA PHE A 103 -0.84 -10.40 -8.99
C PHE A 103 0.14 -9.24 -8.90
N HIS A 104 -0.18 -8.11 -9.53
CA HIS A 104 0.59 -6.87 -9.36
C HIS A 104 0.70 -6.49 -7.88
N TYR A 105 -0.42 -6.40 -7.16
CA TYR A 105 -0.42 -5.99 -5.75
C TYR A 105 0.19 -7.05 -4.82
N THR A 106 0.11 -8.33 -5.18
CA THR A 106 0.80 -9.38 -4.43
C THR A 106 2.32 -9.27 -4.58
N ARG A 107 2.82 -8.96 -5.79
CA ARG A 107 4.26 -8.67 -6.01
C ARG A 107 4.72 -7.40 -5.33
N ALA A 108 3.89 -6.36 -5.34
CA ALA A 108 4.13 -5.13 -4.61
C ALA A 108 4.35 -5.38 -3.13
N TYR A 109 3.53 -6.25 -2.53
CA TYR A 109 3.69 -6.65 -1.14
C TYR A 109 5.05 -7.32 -0.92
N LEU A 110 5.39 -8.33 -1.73
CA LEU A 110 6.69 -9.01 -1.68
C LEU A 110 7.87 -8.06 -1.90
N SER A 111 7.68 -6.96 -2.62
CA SER A 111 8.73 -5.96 -2.93
C SER A 111 8.72 -4.74 -2.01
N SER A 112 7.82 -4.70 -1.02
CA SER A 112 7.70 -3.57 -0.12
C SER A 112 8.90 -3.44 0.82
N VAL A 113 9.13 -2.22 1.33
CA VAL A 113 10.26 -1.89 2.23
C VAL A 113 10.32 -2.82 3.45
N VAL A 114 9.15 -3.29 3.92
CA VAL A 114 9.04 -4.24 5.03
C VAL A 114 9.76 -5.54 4.71
N TYR A 115 9.51 -6.14 3.54
CA TYR A 115 10.13 -7.41 3.18
C TYR A 115 11.53 -7.26 2.62
N THR A 116 11.88 -6.13 2.03
CA THR A 116 13.29 -5.86 1.70
C THR A 116 14.16 -5.75 2.94
N ALA A 117 13.59 -5.36 4.09
CA ALA A 117 14.31 -5.34 5.38
C ALA A 117 14.36 -6.72 6.06
N GLN A 118 13.37 -7.60 5.82
CA GLN A 118 13.23 -8.89 6.53
C GLN A 118 13.74 -10.10 5.75
N LEU A 119 13.76 -10.05 4.42
CA LEU A 119 14.13 -11.17 3.55
C LEU A 119 15.33 -10.80 2.68
N SER A 120 16.18 -11.79 2.38
CA SER A 120 17.22 -11.60 1.36
C SER A 120 16.59 -11.36 -0.01
N ASP A 121 17.30 -10.61 -0.86
CA ASP A 121 16.84 -10.36 -2.23
C ASP A 121 16.60 -11.65 -3.02
N GLU A 122 17.47 -12.65 -2.86
CA GLU A 122 17.29 -13.96 -3.49
C GLU A 122 15.98 -14.62 -3.07
N ARG A 123 15.68 -14.64 -1.76
CA ARG A 123 14.44 -15.23 -1.26
C ARG A 123 13.23 -14.46 -1.79
N ARG A 124 13.27 -13.14 -1.76
CA ARG A 124 12.19 -12.27 -2.26
C ARG A 124 11.92 -12.49 -3.75
N LEU A 125 12.96 -12.48 -4.58
CA LEU A 125 12.85 -12.72 -6.02
C LEU A 125 12.34 -14.14 -6.31
N SER A 126 12.76 -15.15 -5.52
CA SER A 126 12.25 -16.52 -5.67
C SER A 126 10.73 -16.62 -5.41
N LEU A 127 10.21 -15.88 -4.43
CA LEU A 127 8.77 -15.84 -4.14
C LEU A 127 7.99 -15.14 -5.27
N ILE A 128 8.54 -14.05 -5.83
CA ILE A 128 7.93 -13.34 -6.97
C ILE A 128 7.90 -14.24 -8.21
N ALA A 129 9.01 -14.92 -8.52
CA ALA A 129 9.07 -15.90 -9.61
C ALA A 129 8.05 -17.02 -9.42
N LYS A 130 7.99 -17.60 -8.20
CA LYS A 130 7.01 -18.63 -7.84
C LYS A 130 5.58 -18.16 -8.03
N LEU A 131 5.26 -16.92 -7.64
CA LEU A 131 3.93 -16.34 -7.86
C LEU A 131 3.60 -16.28 -9.35
N ASN A 132 4.50 -15.72 -10.16
CA ASN A 132 4.28 -15.50 -11.59
C ASN A 132 4.08 -16.83 -12.34
N GLU A 133 4.88 -17.84 -12.02
CA GLU A 133 4.75 -19.18 -12.62
C GLU A 133 3.40 -19.83 -12.30
N ARG A 134 2.85 -19.58 -11.10
CA ARG A 134 1.58 -20.16 -10.64
C ARG A 134 0.34 -19.41 -11.13
N VAL A 135 0.48 -18.27 -11.81
CA VAL A 135 -0.66 -17.45 -12.28
C VAL A 135 -1.70 -18.28 -13.06
N PRO A 136 -1.34 -19.06 -14.10
CA PRO A 136 -2.32 -19.81 -14.87
C PRO A 136 -3.08 -20.84 -14.03
N ASP A 137 -2.36 -21.55 -13.15
CA ASP A 137 -2.96 -22.51 -12.23
C ASP A 137 -3.94 -21.82 -11.26
N ILE A 138 -3.56 -20.67 -10.69
CA ILE A 138 -4.41 -19.93 -9.76
C ILE A 138 -5.71 -19.48 -10.44
N ILE A 139 -5.63 -18.90 -11.65
CA ILE A 139 -6.80 -18.48 -12.42
C ILE A 139 -7.71 -19.66 -12.76
N ASN A 140 -7.13 -20.79 -13.19
CA ASN A 140 -7.87 -22.00 -13.51
C ASN A 140 -8.55 -22.58 -12.26
N ARG A 141 -7.84 -22.68 -11.14
CA ARG A 141 -8.41 -23.17 -9.86
C ARG A 141 -9.50 -22.24 -9.34
N CYS A 142 -9.38 -20.93 -9.53
CA CYS A 142 -10.46 -20.00 -9.20
C CYS A 142 -11.74 -20.28 -10.01
N GLY A 143 -11.62 -20.70 -11.28
CA GLY A 143 -12.78 -21.13 -12.09
C GLY A 143 -13.47 -22.38 -11.53
N HIS A 144 -12.72 -23.32 -10.97
CA HIS A 144 -13.24 -24.54 -10.35
C HIS A 144 -13.70 -24.36 -8.89
N SER A 145 -13.41 -23.20 -8.28
CA SER A 145 -13.69 -22.93 -6.87
C SER A 145 -14.23 -21.51 -6.67
N PRO A 146 -15.37 -21.15 -7.28
CA PRO A 146 -15.88 -19.78 -7.35
C PRO A 146 -16.14 -19.13 -5.97
N ASN A 147 -16.50 -19.95 -4.98
CA ASN A 147 -16.77 -19.51 -3.60
C ASN A 147 -15.49 -19.30 -2.76
N SER A 148 -14.33 -19.71 -3.27
CA SER A 148 -13.05 -19.50 -2.59
C SER A 148 -12.57 -18.06 -2.74
N ARG A 149 -11.61 -17.68 -1.89
CA ARG A 149 -10.90 -16.40 -2.00
C ARG A 149 -9.57 -16.60 -2.72
N TYR A 150 -9.16 -15.61 -3.49
CA TYR A 150 -7.86 -15.60 -4.18
C TYR A 150 -6.70 -16.02 -3.27
N MET A 151 -6.64 -15.44 -2.06
CA MET A 151 -5.56 -15.71 -1.11
C MET A 151 -5.44 -17.16 -0.66
N SER A 152 -6.51 -17.94 -0.73
CA SER A 152 -6.46 -19.37 -0.39
C SER A 152 -5.75 -20.22 -1.45
N LEU A 153 -5.54 -19.69 -2.65
CA LEU A 153 -4.87 -20.38 -3.76
C LEU A 153 -3.42 -19.94 -3.96
N LEU A 154 -2.96 -18.94 -3.20
CA LEU A 154 -1.57 -18.52 -3.22
C LEU A 154 -0.64 -19.64 -2.70
N PRO A 155 0.62 -19.70 -3.16
CA PRO A 155 1.65 -20.50 -2.53
C PRO A 155 1.72 -20.21 -1.03
N GLU A 156 1.90 -21.25 -0.22
CA GLU A 156 1.84 -21.15 1.24
C GLU A 156 2.80 -20.10 1.80
N GLU A 157 4.02 -20.08 1.28
CA GLU A 157 5.07 -19.18 1.72
C GLU A 157 4.76 -17.71 1.40
N ILE A 158 3.91 -17.45 0.41
CA ILE A 158 3.43 -16.10 0.09
C ILE A 158 2.21 -15.77 0.95
N ARG A 159 1.31 -16.75 1.14
CA ARG A 159 0.10 -16.60 1.94
C ARG A 159 0.40 -16.26 3.40
N GLN A 160 1.45 -16.84 3.98
CA GLN A 160 1.89 -16.56 5.35
C GLN A 160 2.40 -15.13 5.56
N LEU A 161 2.74 -14.43 4.48
CA LEU A 161 3.19 -13.04 4.56
C LEU A 161 2.00 -12.06 4.59
N LEU A 162 0.87 -12.39 3.95
CA LEU A 162 -0.25 -11.46 3.67
C LEU A 162 -1.37 -11.43 4.73
#